data_AF-A0A529L398-F1
#
_entry.id   AF-A0A529L398-F1
#
_cell.length_a   1.000
_cell.length_b   1.000
_cell.length_c   1.000
_cell.angle_alpha   90.00
_cell.angle_beta   90.00
_cell.angle_gamma   90.00
#
_symmetry.space_group_name_H-M   'P 1'
#
loop_
_entity.id
_entity.type
_entity.pdbx_description
1 polymer ?
#
loop_
_entity_poly.entity_id
_entity_poly.type
_entity_poly.pdbx_seq_one_letter_code
_entity_poly.pdbx_strand_id
1 'polypeptide(L)' 'LRPILMTAFAFILGVVPLMIATGPGAEMRQSLGTAVFSGMLGVTIVGLFLTPVFYVALRRLFPYRASVEGDHADVPAE' A
#
# COMPACT_ATOMS: atom_id res chain seq x y z
N LEU A 1 1.44 12.96 4.26
CA LEU A 1 0.01 12.76 3.92
C LEU A 1 -0.43 13.42 2.61
N ARG A 2 0.15 14.56 2.20
CA ARG A 2 -0.14 15.20 0.90
C ARG A 2 -0.08 14.25 -0.33
N PRO A 3 0.84 13.28 -0.44
CA PRO A 3 0.93 12.41 -1.63
C PRO A 3 -0.18 11.35 -1.75
N ILE A 4 -0.63 10.76 -0.64
CA ILE A 4 -1.64 9.68 -0.65
C ILE A 4 -3.03 10.22 -0.98
N LEU A 5 -3.36 11.41 -0.46
CA LEU A 5 -4.59 12.09 -0.83
C LEU A 5 -4.56 12.51 -2.31
N MET A 6 -3.40 12.96 -2.81
CA MET A 6 -3.24 13.38 -4.20
C MET A 6 -3.46 12.23 -5.19
N THR A 7 -2.96 11.03 -4.91
CA THR A 7 -3.18 9.85 -5.77
C THR A 7 -4.63 9.37 -5.71
N ALA A 8 -5.25 9.35 -4.53
CA ALA A 8 -6.65 8.94 -4.38
C ALA A 8 -7.61 9.90 -5.13
N PHE A 9 -7.42 11.21 -5.01
CA PHE A 9 -8.24 12.20 -5.72
C PHE A 9 -8.07 12.13 -7.23
N ALA A 10 -6.82 12.03 -7.72
CA ALA A 10 -6.54 11.89 -9.15
C ALA A 10 -7.20 10.63 -9.73
N PHE A 11 -7.17 9.54 -8.97
CA PHE A 11 -7.75 8.28 -9.41
C PHE A 11 -9.27 8.26 -9.41
N ILE A 12 -9.90 8.77 -8.35
CA ILE A 12 -11.37 8.87 -8.27
C ILE A 12 -11.90 9.74 -9.41
N LEU A 13 -11.28 10.90 -9.69
CA LEU A 13 -11.68 11.76 -10.80
C LEU A 13 -11.46 11.11 -12.18
N GLY A 14 -10.43 10.27 -12.35
CA GLY A 14 -10.18 9.54 -13.59
C GLY A 14 -11.16 8.40 -13.87
N VAL A 15 -11.69 7.75 -12.83
CA VAL A 15 -12.60 6.58 -12.96
C VAL A 15 -14.07 6.97 -13.03
N VAL A 16 -14.48 8.09 -12.42
CA VAL A 16 -15.86 8.62 -12.48
C VAL A 16 -16.41 8.70 -13.92
N PRO A 17 -15.72 9.29 -14.91
CA PRO A 17 -16.24 9.35 -16.28
C PRO A 17 -16.33 7.98 -16.95
N LEU A 18 -15.49 7.01 -16.57
CA LEU A 18 -15.59 5.63 -17.06
C LEU A 18 -16.87 4.94 -16.56
N MET A 19 -17.27 5.24 -15.32
CA MET A 19 -18.43 4.63 -14.66
C MET A 19 -19.77 5.16 -15.20
N ILE A 20 -19.79 6.38 -15.73
CA ILE A 20 -21.00 7.06 -16.26
C ILE A 20 -20.99 7.06 -17.80
N ALA A 21 -19.99 6.46 -18.44
CA ALA A 21 -19.87 6.44 -19.89
C ALA A 21 -21.03 5.69 -20.55
N THR A 22 -21.83 6.38 -21.36
CA THR A 22 -22.91 5.81 -22.17
C THR A 22 -22.52 5.84 -23.65
N GLY A 23 -22.60 4.69 -24.34
CA GLY A 23 -22.20 4.53 -25.75
C GLY A 23 -21.84 3.08 -26.12
N PRO A 24 -21.33 2.82 -27.34
CA PRO A 24 -20.92 1.49 -27.76
C PRO A 24 -19.80 0.94 -26.85
N GLY A 25 -20.02 -0.25 -26.29
CA GLY A 25 -19.10 -0.86 -25.32
C GLY A 25 -19.16 -0.23 -23.92
N ALA A 26 -20.20 0.54 -23.60
CA ALA A 26 -20.42 1.13 -22.27
C ALA A 26 -20.46 0.08 -21.15
N GLU A 27 -21.11 -1.07 -21.37
CA GLU A 27 -21.17 -2.11 -20.33
C GLU A 27 -19.78 -2.57 -19.87
N MET A 28 -18.84 -2.72 -20.80
CA MET A 28 -17.46 -3.10 -20.45
C MET A 28 -16.74 -2.00 -19.68
N ARG A 29 -16.95 -0.72 -20.04
CA ARG A 29 -16.33 0.43 -19.37
C ARG A 29 -16.91 0.67 -17.99
N GLN A 30 -18.23 0.50 -17.84
CA GLN A 30 -18.90 0.59 -16.56
C GLN A 30 -18.45 -0.52 -15.63
N SER A 31 -18.44 -1.78 -16.09
CA SER A 31 -17.97 -2.94 -15.30
C SER A 31 -16.53 -2.78 -14.84
N LEU A 32 -15.64 -2.36 -15.75
CA LEU A 32 -14.25 -2.04 -15.40
C LEU A 32 -14.17 -0.87 -14.41
N GLY A 33 -14.95 0.18 -14.62
CA GLY A 33 -15.03 1.35 -13.76
C GLY A 33 -15.46 1.02 -12.33
N THR A 34 -16.53 0.23 -12.14
CA THR A 34 -16.99 -0.19 -10.81
C THR A 34 -16.02 -1.14 -10.11
N ALA A 35 -15.43 -2.09 -10.83
CA ALA A 35 -14.42 -3.00 -10.27
C ALA A 35 -13.21 -2.22 -9.74
N VAL A 36 -12.71 -1.27 -10.53
CA VAL A 36 -11.54 -0.47 -10.20
C VAL A 36 -11.84 0.57 -9.11
N PHE A 37 -13.02 1.20 -9.14
CA PHE A 37 -13.46 2.15 -8.11
C PHE A 37 -13.56 1.50 -6.73
N SER A 38 -14.28 0.37 -6.65
CA SER A 38 -14.40 -0.40 -5.41
C SER A 38 -13.04 -0.95 -4.93
N GLY A 39 -12.19 -1.37 -5.88
CA GLY A 39 -10.83 -1.81 -5.59
C GLY A 39 -9.96 -0.73 -4.95
N MET A 40 -10.01 0.51 -5.44
CA MET A 40 -9.24 1.60 -4.84
C MET A 40 -9.78 2.10 -3.51
N LEU A 41 -11.10 2.11 -3.32
CA LEU A 41 -11.68 2.35 -1.99
C LEU A 41 -11.22 1.27 -1.00
N GLY A 42 -11.31 0.00 -1.41
CA GLY A 42 -10.86 -1.14 -0.62
C GLY A 42 -9.37 -1.07 -0.28
N VAL A 43 -8.50 -0.85 -1.27
CA VAL A 43 -7.05 -0.78 -1.07
C VAL A 43 -6.63 0.42 -0.23
N THR A 44 -7.35 1.53 -0.30
CA THR A 44 -7.03 2.71 0.52
C THR A 44 -7.35 2.43 1.98
N ILE A 45 -8.54 1.90 2.28
CA ILE A 45 -8.95 1.60 3.65
C ILE A 45 -8.11 0.45 4.22
N VAL A 46 -8.06 -0.67 3.50
CA VAL A 46 -7.34 -1.87 3.93
C VAL A 46 -5.85 -1.61 3.91
N GLY A 47 -5.28 -1.01 2.88
CA GLY A 47 -3.84 -0.75 2.80
C GLY A 47 -3.33 0.20 3.88
N LEU A 48 -4.08 1.25 4.22
CA LEU A 48 -3.70 2.16 5.32
C LEU A 48 -3.66 1.47 6.68
N PHE A 49 -4.53 0.50 6.92
CA PHE A 49 -4.55 -0.28 8.17
C PHE A 49 -3.62 -1.49 8.14
N LEU A 50 -3.63 -2.24 7.05
CA LEU A 50 -2.92 -3.49 6.89
C LEU A 50 -1.41 -3.26 6.81
N THR A 51 -0.94 -2.23 6.12
CA THR A 51 0.50 -1.93 6.01
C THR A 51 1.19 -1.77 7.38
N PRO A 52 0.70 -0.91 8.31
CA PRO A 52 1.32 -0.79 9.63
C PRO A 52 1.11 -2.02 10.51
N VAL A 53 -0.06 -2.66 10.45
CA VAL A 53 -0.32 -3.90 11.21
C VAL A 53 0.63 -5.01 10.77
N PHE A 54 0.79 -5.18 9.46
CA PHE A 54 1.67 -6.17 8.86
C PHE A 54 3.13 -5.87 9.16
N TYR A 55 3.54 -4.60 9.14
CA TYR A 55 4.89 -4.19 9.56
C TYR A 55 5.18 -4.60 11.02
N VAL A 56 4.24 -4.33 11.94
CA VAL A 56 4.41 -4.72 13.35
C VAL A 56 4.38 -6.23 13.53
N ALA A 57 3.50 -6.94 12.81
CA ALA A 57 3.42 -8.40 12.83
C ALA A 57 4.73 -9.03 12.36
N LEU A 58 5.27 -8.58 11.22
CA LEU A 58 6.57 -9.02 10.72
C LEU A 58 7.70 -8.69 11.69
N ARG A 59 7.73 -7.49 12.28
CA ARG A 59 8.74 -7.13 13.29
C ARG A 59 8.69 -8.02 14.54
N ARG A 60 7.49 -8.49 14.92
CA ARG A 60 7.31 -9.41 16.05
C ARG A 60 7.68 -10.86 15.71
N LEU A 61 7.36 -11.30 14.49
CA LEU A 61 7.66 -12.66 14.01
C LEU A 61 9.13 -12.84 13.62
N PHE A 62 9.77 -11.78 13.12
CA PHE A 62 11.17 -11.74 12.74
C PHE A 62 11.90 -10.68 13.59
N PRO A 63 12.16 -10.96 14.88
CA PRO A 63 13.04 -10.10 15.66
C PRO A 63 14.40 -10.07 14.96
N TYR A 64 14.82 -8.87 14.53
CA TYR A 64 16.10 -8.63 13.88
C TYR A 64 17.20 -9.22 14.78
N ARG A 65 17.77 -10.35 14.37
CA ARG A 65 19.00 -10.87 14.96
C ARG A 65 20.11 -9.93 14.50
N ALA A 66 20.26 -8.82 15.22
CA ALA A 66 21.53 -8.11 15.24
C ALA A 66 22.53 -9.13 15.79
N SER A 67 23.29 -9.76 14.91
CA SER A 67 24.52 -10.42 15.29
C SER A 67 25.36 -9.35 15.96
N VAL A 68 25.38 -9.41 17.29
CA VAL A 68 26.12 -8.51 18.16
C VAL A 68 27.59 -8.62 17.76
N GLU A 69 28.07 -7.53 17.17
CA GLU A 69 29.37 -6.91 17.42
C GLU A 69 29.96 -7.40 18.75
N GLY A 70 30.84 -8.39 18.64
CA GLY A 70 31.56 -9.00 19.74
C GLY A 70 32.96 -9.46 19.33
N ASP A 71 33.50 -8.90 18.24
CA ASP A 71 34.90 -9.08 17.83
C ASP A 71 35.73 -7.82 18.16
N HIS A 72 35.44 -7.25 19.32
CA HIS A 72 36.37 -6.39 20.05
C HIS A 72 36.59 -7.01 21.43
N ALA A 73 36.99 -8.28 21.42
CA ALA A 73 37.70 -8.90 22.52
C ALA A 73 39.17 -9.03 22.09
N ASP A 74 40.04 -8.40 22.89
CA ASP A 74 41.45 -8.77 23.06
C ASP A 74 42.48 -8.24 22.04
N VAL A 75 42.75 -6.93 22.09
CA VAL A 75 44.14 -6.44 21.90
C VAL A 75 44.72 -6.15 23.29
N PRO A 76 45.52 -7.05 23.88
CA PRO A 76 46.27 -6.73 25.08
C PRO A 76 47.33 -5.70 24.72
N ALA A 77 47.29 -4.55 25.38
CA ALA A 77 48.39 -3.61 25.43
C ALA A 77 49.39 -4.11 26.47
N GLU A 78 50.26 -5.04 26.09
CA GLU A 78 51.55 -5.33 26.74
C GLU A 78 52.65 -5.54 25.69
#